data_AF-A0A5P8VV23-F1
#
_entry.id   AF-A0A5P8VV23-F1
#
_cell.length_a   1.000
_cell.length_b   1.000
_cell.length_c   1.000
_cell.angle_alpha   90.00
_cell.angle_beta   90.00
_cell.angle_gamma   90.00
#
_symmetry.space_group_name_H-M   'P 1'
#
loop_
_entity.id
_entity.type
_entity.pdbx_description
1 polymer ?
#
loop_
_entity_poly.entity_id
_entity_poly.type
_entity_poly.pdbx_seq_one_letter_code
_entity_poly.pdbx_strand_id
1 'polypeptide(L)'
;MQNTRLNNLFDAIATRLGQWFLNPWRRLSLLIISFLLGFFLANVASTTAGQRAELDIVVAAFLVMLTEITSRIFYHRSFLDRRSLLIDSLNLLKVGFMYGLFLEAFKLGS
;
A
#
# COMPACT_ATOMS: atom_id res chain seq x y z
N MET A 1 2.27 26.83 -17.74
CA MET A 1 1.90 26.88 -16.32
C MET A 1 2.78 27.93 -15.67
N GLN A 2 2.21 28.89 -14.94
CA GLN A 2 2.96 30.02 -14.38
C GLN A 2 3.91 29.55 -13.27
N ASN A 3 5.20 29.86 -13.41
CA ASN A 3 6.21 29.62 -12.38
C ASN A 3 5.99 30.58 -11.20
N THR A 4 5.07 30.24 -10.30
CA THR A 4 4.94 30.94 -9.02
C THR A 4 6.05 30.46 -8.09
N ARG A 5 6.51 31.31 -7.17
CA ARG A 5 7.53 30.94 -6.16
C ARG A 5 7.14 29.68 -5.39
N LEU A 6 5.84 29.46 -5.19
CA LEU A 6 5.27 28.29 -4.54
C LEU A 6 5.45 27.02 -5.37
N ASN A 7 5.30 27.11 -6.70
CA ASN A 7 5.55 25.98 -7.60
C ASN A 7 7.03 25.57 -7.60
N ASN A 8 7.95 26.56 -7.60
CA ASN A 8 9.39 26.27 -7.51
C ASN A 8 9.79 25.64 -6.17
N LEU A 9 9.15 26.05 -5.06
CA LEU A 9 9.37 25.42 -3.76
C LEU A 9 8.84 23.98 -3.75
N PHE A 10 7.66 23.75 -4.31
CA PHE A 10 7.06 22.42 -4.40
C PHE A 10 7.92 21.48 -5.26
N ASP A 11 8.40 21.95 -6.41
CA ASP A 11 9.31 21.20 -7.28
C ASP A 11 10.67 20.92 -6.61
N ALA A 12 11.22 21.88 -5.87
CA ALA A 12 12.45 21.69 -5.10
C ALA A 12 12.29 20.66 -3.97
N ILE A 13 11.14 20.65 -3.29
CA ILE A 13 10.82 19.66 -2.26
C ILE A 13 10.64 18.29 -2.89
N ALA A 14 9.89 18.19 -4.00
CA ALA A 14 9.64 16.94 -4.71
C ALA A 14 10.93 16.31 -5.26
N THR A 15 11.83 17.11 -5.82
CA THR A 15 13.13 16.65 -6.33
C THR A 15 14.07 16.21 -5.21
N ARG A 16 14.13 16.94 -4.09
CA ARG A 16 14.92 16.53 -2.92
C ARG A 16 14.38 15.27 -2.26
N LEU A 17 13.06 15.14 -2.13
CA LEU A 17 12.43 13.90 -1.66
C LEU A 17 12.78 12.74 -2.59
N GLY A 18 12.63 12.92 -3.90
CA GLY A 18 13.01 11.92 -4.89
C GLY A 18 14.46 11.45 -4.75
N GLN A 19 15.41 12.38 -4.63
CA GLN A 19 16.82 12.04 -4.42
C GLN A 19 17.08 11.39 -3.05
N TRP A 20 16.39 11.81 -2.00
CA TRP A 20 16.49 11.22 -0.66
C TRP A 20 16.05 9.75 -0.64
N PHE A 21 15.07 9.42 -1.49
CA PHE A 21 14.56 8.06 -1.64
C PHE A 21 15.36 7.18 -2.62
N LEU A 22 16.34 7.71 -3.36
CA LEU A 22 17.26 6.90 -4.18
C LEU A 22 18.21 6.04 -3.33
N ASN A 23 18.37 6.34 -2.04
CA ASN A 23 19.20 5.53 -1.15
C ASN A 23 18.57 4.13 -0.95
N PRO A 24 19.25 3.03 -1.34
CA PRO A 24 18.69 1.68 -1.32
C PRO A 24 18.23 1.24 0.07
N TRP A 25 18.90 1.66 1.13
CA TRP A 25 18.52 1.33 2.51
C TRP A 25 17.21 2.00 2.94
N ARG A 26 16.99 3.26 2.52
CA ARG A 26 15.75 3.98 2.83
C ARG A 26 14.58 3.44 2.03
N ARG A 27 14.82 3.10 0.76
CA ARG A 27 13.86 2.39 -0.07
C ARG A 27 13.43 1.08 0.59
N LEU A 28 14.39 0.26 1.03
CA LEU A 28 14.08 -1.00 1.73
C LEU A 28 13.29 -0.76 3.02
N SER A 29 13.69 0.21 3.82
CA SER A 29 12.98 0.56 5.06
C SER A 29 11.53 0.94 4.79
N LEU A 30 11.25 1.78 3.80
CA LEU A 30 9.88 2.17 3.42
C LEU A 30 9.06 0.98 2.94
N LEU A 31 9.68 0.07 2.19
CA LEU A 31 9.04 -1.15 1.72
C LEU A 31 8.64 -2.05 2.91
N ILE A 32 9.55 -2.26 3.86
CA ILE A 32 9.28 -3.02 5.08
C ILE A 32 8.19 -2.35 5.92
N ILE A 33 8.26 -1.03 6.13
CA ILE A 33 7.25 -0.27 6.86
C ILE A 33 5.89 -0.43 6.20
N SER A 34 5.83 -0.34 4.87
CA SER A 34 4.59 -0.50 4.10
C SER A 34 3.99 -1.90 4.29
N PHE A 35 4.82 -2.93 4.25
CA PHE A 35 4.41 -4.31 4.50
C PHE A 35 3.87 -4.50 5.93
N LEU A 36 4.62 -4.04 6.94
CA LEU A 36 4.21 -4.16 8.35
C LEU A 36 2.93 -3.37 8.64
N LEU A 37 2.76 -2.21 8.00
CA LEU A 37 1.54 -1.40 8.12
C LEU A 37 0.35 -2.13 7.48
N GLY A 38 0.54 -2.77 6.33
CA GLY A 38 -0.48 -3.65 5.73
C GLY A 38 -0.88 -4.77 6.69
N PHE A 39 0.09 -5.47 7.29
CA PHE A 39 -0.16 -6.53 8.27
C PHE A 39 -0.92 -6.03 9.51
N PHE A 40 -0.57 -4.85 10.01
CA PHE A 40 -1.28 -4.23 11.13
C PHE A 40 -2.74 -3.90 10.78
N LEU A 41 -2.97 -3.30 9.61
CA LEU A 41 -4.32 -2.98 9.13
C LEU A 41 -5.21 -4.23 9.01
N ALA A 42 -4.63 -5.37 8.60
CA ALA A 42 -5.36 -6.63 8.54
C ALA A 42 -5.88 -7.06 9.91
N ASN A 43 -5.02 -7.04 10.93
CA ASN A 43 -5.43 -7.37 12.31
C ASN A 43 -6.52 -6.42 12.82
N VAL A 44 -6.39 -5.11 12.54
CA VAL A 44 -7.43 -4.14 12.93
C VAL A 44 -8.75 -4.42 12.21
N ALA A 45 -8.69 -4.73 10.91
CA ALA A 45 -9.88 -5.04 10.11
C ALA A 45 -10.58 -6.32 10.60
N SER A 46 -9.83 -7.39 10.83
CA SER A 46 -10.34 -8.66 11.34
C SER A 46 -10.89 -8.57 12.75
N THR A 47 -10.19 -7.90 13.69
CA THR A 47 -10.74 -7.69 15.05
C THR A 47 -12.03 -6.87 15.03
N THR A 48 -12.11 -5.86 14.15
CA THR A 48 -13.33 -5.05 13.97
C THR A 48 -14.46 -5.84 13.31
N ALA A 49 -14.14 -6.67 12.31
CA ALA A 49 -15.11 -7.50 11.59
C ALA A 49 -15.63 -8.66 12.47
N GLY A 50 -14.73 -9.31 13.21
CA GLY A 50 -15.05 -10.41 14.13
C GLY A 50 -15.94 -9.98 15.29
N GLN A 51 -15.85 -8.72 15.75
CA GLN A 51 -16.81 -8.17 16.72
C GLN A 51 -18.22 -7.97 16.14
N ARG A 52 -18.36 -7.85 14.81
CA ARG A 52 -19.63 -7.47 14.17
C ARG A 52 -20.33 -8.60 13.40
N ALA A 53 -19.71 -9.78 13.23
CA ALA A 53 -20.23 -11.04 12.66
C ALA A 53 -20.92 -11.00 11.27
N GLU A 54 -21.40 -9.85 10.81
CA GLU A 54 -22.20 -9.61 9.60
C GLU A 54 -21.37 -9.00 8.46
N LEU A 55 -20.10 -8.64 8.71
CA LEU A 55 -19.28 -7.86 7.78
C LEU A 55 -18.50 -8.71 6.77
N ASP A 56 -18.53 -10.04 6.86
CA ASP A 56 -17.69 -10.93 6.04
C ASP A 56 -17.85 -10.70 4.52
N ILE A 57 -19.08 -10.56 4.04
CA ILE A 57 -19.36 -10.35 2.61
C ILE A 57 -18.87 -8.96 2.15
N VAL A 58 -19.08 -7.93 2.97
CA VAL A 58 -18.69 -6.55 2.65
C VAL A 58 -17.17 -6.39 2.67
N VAL A 59 -16.50 -7.02 3.64
CA VAL A 59 -15.04 -7.03 3.76
C VAL A 59 -14.43 -7.80 2.59
N ALA A 60 -15.00 -8.96 2.22
CA ALA A 60 -14.56 -9.72 1.05
C ALA A 60 -14.72 -8.92 -0.26
N ALA A 61 -15.86 -8.26 -0.47
CA ALA A 61 -16.09 -7.42 -1.64
C ALA A 61 -15.12 -6.22 -1.70
N PHE A 62 -14.87 -5.57 -0.56
CA PHE A 62 -13.90 -4.48 -0.46
C PHE A 62 -12.48 -4.95 -0.77
N LEU A 63 -12.07 -6.09 -0.23
CA LEU A 63 -10.79 -6.74 -0.52
C LEU A 63 -10.60 -7.03 -2.01
N VAL A 64 -11.60 -7.65 -2.64
CA VAL A 64 -11.57 -7.93 -4.08
C VAL A 64 -11.46 -6.63 -4.88
N MET A 65 -12.22 -5.59 -4.53
CA MET A 65 -12.12 -4.29 -5.18
C MET A 65 -10.73 -3.66 -5.01
N LEU A 66 -10.16 -3.69 -3.81
CA LEU A 66 -8.83 -3.14 -3.52
C LEU A 66 -7.73 -3.90 -4.28
N THR A 67 -7.83 -5.23 -4.31
CA THR A 67 -6.89 -6.08 -5.01
C THR A 67 -6.95 -5.85 -6.53
N GLU A 68 -8.16 -5.74 -7.10
CA GLU A 68 -8.40 -5.47 -8.52
C GLU A 68 -7.94 -4.06 -8.92
N ILE A 69 -8.23 -3.03 -8.12
CA ILE A 69 -7.73 -1.67 -8.35
C ILE A 69 -6.20 -1.65 -8.35
N THR A 70 -5.58 -2.31 -7.38
CA THR A 70 -4.11 -2.38 -7.30
C THR A 70 -3.54 -3.12 -8.51
N SER A 71 -4.13 -4.24 -8.91
CA SER A 71 -3.71 -5.00 -10.09
C SER A 71 -3.89 -4.19 -11.37
N ARG A 72 -5.00 -3.47 -11.51
CA ARG A 72 -5.27 -2.60 -12.66
C ARG A 72 -4.26 -1.46 -12.74
N ILE A 73 -3.90 -0.85 -11.62
CA ILE A 73 -2.86 0.19 -11.55
C ILE A 73 -1.49 -0.39 -11.93
N PHE A 74 -1.16 -1.60 -11.44
CA PHE A 74 0.13 -2.23 -11.67
C PHE A 74 0.31 -2.72 -13.11
N TYR A 75 -0.75 -3.26 -13.73
CA TYR A 75 -0.73 -3.81 -15.08
C TYR A 75 -1.12 -2.81 -16.19
N HIS A 76 -1.45 -1.56 -15.87
CA HIS A 76 -1.65 -0.54 -16.89
C HIS A 76 -0.31 -0.20 -17.57
N ARG A 77 -0.18 -0.63 -18.82
CA ARG A 77 1.03 -0.73 -19.68
C ARG A 77 1.97 0.49 -19.79
N SER A 78 1.68 1.62 -19.15
CA SER A 78 2.53 2.83 -19.19
C SER A 78 3.50 2.98 -18.00
N PHE A 79 3.42 2.14 -16.97
CA PHE A 79 4.15 2.34 -15.71
C PHE A 79 5.36 1.41 -15.49
N LEU A 80 5.60 0.43 -16.36
CA LEU A 80 6.72 -0.51 -16.25
C LEU A 80 8.10 0.17 -16.36
N ASP A 81 8.21 1.32 -17.04
CA ASP A 81 9.47 2.04 -17.21
C ASP A 81 9.83 2.99 -16.05
N ARG A 82 8.90 3.27 -15.14
CA ARG A 82 9.17 4.08 -13.95
C ARG A 82 8.83 3.28 -12.70
N ARG A 83 9.84 2.60 -12.14
CA ARG A 83 9.82 2.00 -10.79
C ARG A 83 9.57 3.07 -9.73
N SER A 84 8.33 3.52 -9.61
CA SER A 84 7.92 4.50 -8.61
C SER A 84 7.83 3.80 -7.26
N LEU A 85 8.58 4.34 -6.29
CA LEU A 85 8.61 3.84 -4.93
C LEU A 85 7.24 3.78 -4.28
N LEU A 86 6.36 4.71 -4.63
CA LEU A 86 4.99 4.73 -4.13
C LEU A 86 4.21 3.50 -4.59
N ILE A 87 4.43 3.04 -5.82
CA ILE A 87 3.76 1.86 -6.37
C ILE A 87 4.30 0.60 -5.69
N ASP A 88 5.62 0.51 -5.52
CA ASP A 88 6.24 -0.62 -4.80
C ASP A 88 5.75 -0.70 -3.35
N SER A 89 5.66 0.45 -2.67
CA SER A 89 5.11 0.54 -1.31
C SER A 89 3.64 0.12 -1.25
N LEU A 90 2.79 0.62 -2.15
CA LEU A 90 1.38 0.22 -2.20
C LEU A 90 1.23 -1.29 -2.46
N ASN A 91 2.08 -1.86 -3.30
CA ASN A 91 2.06 -3.29 -3.56
C ASN A 91 2.47 -4.10 -2.32
N LEU A 92 3.54 -3.70 -1.62
CA LEU A 92 3.93 -4.38 -0.38
C LEU A 92 2.92 -4.22 0.75
N LEU A 93 2.22 -3.08 0.81
CA LEU A 93 1.12 -2.89 1.75
C LEU A 93 -0.01 -3.88 1.47
N LYS A 94 -0.41 -4.02 0.19
CA LYS A 94 -1.39 -5.03 -0.23
C LYS A 94 -0.94 -6.44 0.16
N VAL A 95 0.31 -6.80 -0.09
CA VAL A 95 0.85 -8.12 0.27
C VAL A 95 0.81 -8.35 1.79
N GLY A 96 1.24 -7.36 2.59
CA GLY A 96 1.18 -7.42 4.05
C GLY A 96 -0.23 -7.57 4.59
N PHE A 97 -1.19 -6.85 3.99
CA PHE A 97 -2.61 -6.93 4.35
C PHE A 97 -3.19 -8.32 4.07
N MET A 98 -2.98 -8.86 2.86
CA MET A 98 -3.44 -10.21 2.51
C MET A 98 -2.83 -11.27 3.44
N TYR A 99 -1.52 -11.17 3.71
CA TYR A 99 -0.83 -12.11 4.59
C TYR A 99 -1.40 -12.09 6.03
N GLY A 100 -1.67 -10.91 6.57
CA GLY A 100 -2.28 -10.77 7.90
C GLY A 100 -3.65 -11.44 8.00
N LEU A 101 -4.51 -11.21 7.00
CA LEU A 101 -5.85 -11.81 6.96
C LEU A 101 -5.81 -13.35 6.85
N PHE A 102 -4.91 -13.90 6.03
CA PHE A 102 -4.74 -15.35 5.93
C PHE A 102 -4.29 -15.96 7.26
N LEU A 103 -3.38 -15.29 7.98
CA LEU A 103 -2.93 -15.74 9.30
C LEU A 103 -4.06 -15.73 10.32
N GLU A 104 -4.92 -14.71 10.32
CA GLU A 104 -6.08 -14.66 11.22
C GLU A 104 -7.14 -15.70 10.87
N ALA A 105 -7.42 -15.90 9.59
CA ALA A 105 -8.30 -16.98 9.15
C ALA A 105 -7.77 -18.36 9.58
N PHE A 106 -6.45 -18.58 9.49
CA PHE A 106 -5.83 -19.81 9.96
C PHE A 106 -5.95 -19.97 11.48
N LYS A 107 -5.75 -18.89 12.26
CA LYS A 107 -5.91 -18.92 13.73
C LYS A 107 -7.34 -19.25 14.18
N LEU A 108 -8.35 -18.83 13.42
CA LEU A 108 -9.75 -19.08 13.73
C LEU A 108 -10.24 -20.46 13.22
N GLY A 109 -9.55 -21.02 12.22
CA GLY A 109 -9.88 -22.30 11.61
C GLY A 109 -9.20 -23.54 12.21
N SER A 110 -8.25 -23.37 13.14
CA SER A 110 -7.58 -24.44 13.91
C SER A 110 -8.18 -24.60 15.30
#